data_AF-A0A7C1MFL4-F1
#
_entry.id   AF-A0A7C1MFL4-F1
#
_cell.length_a   1.000
_cell.length_b   1.000
_cell.length_c   1.000
_cell.angle_alpha   90.00
_cell.angle_beta   90.00
_cell.angle_gamma   90.00
#
_symmetry.space_group_name_H-M   'P 1'
#
loop_
_entity.id
_entity.type
_entity.pdbx_description
1 polymer ?
#
loop_
_entity_poly.entity_id
_entity_poly.type
_entity_poly.pdbx_seq_one_letter_code
_entity_poly.pdbx_strand_id
1 'polypeptide(L)'
;MIYEGKAITVKEIEGGIAQLDFDLQGESVNKFNRLTIEELHAATDALKAQKNLKGLVITSSKDSFIVGADITEFTELFAGSEEDLIANNLKANAIFSAVEDLPFPTVTAINGIALGGGFEMCLATDYRVMAPKAKVGLPEVKLGIFPGFGGTVRLSRLVGVDNAVEWICGGSENRADVALKTGAVDAVVEPEKLVEAAVAIINQCNEGKLDYEARREEKKGKIKLNAMESMMAFEISKAFVGAKAGKNYPAPVEAIKVMQKHAGLTRDKAIEVEAKGFAKMAKTNVAACLVGLFLNDQELKKKAKAWEKEASEVKLAAVLGAGIMGGGIAYQSALKGTPIIMKDINQDGIALGLKEAKKQLTRRVDKGRMDAGQMADVLNSITPTLNYGDFKDVDLVV
;
A
#
# COMPACT_ATOMS: atom_id res chain seq x y z
N MET A 1 14.08 15.95 23.44
CA MET A 1 14.05 14.70 22.64
C MET A 1 13.94 13.55 23.62
N ILE A 2 12.98 12.63 23.40
CA ILE A 2 12.76 11.42 24.22
C ILE A 2 13.60 10.25 23.70
N TYR A 3 13.75 10.14 22.38
CA TYR A 3 14.56 9.14 21.69
C TYR A 3 15.12 9.73 20.40
N GLU A 4 16.32 9.33 20.01
CA GLU A 4 16.98 9.79 18.79
C GLU A 4 17.78 8.63 18.18
N GLY A 5 17.28 8.12 17.05
CA GLY A 5 17.91 7.08 16.25
C GLY A 5 18.19 7.57 14.82
N LYS A 6 18.54 6.63 13.95
CA LYS A 6 18.82 6.86 12.51
C LYS A 6 17.60 6.66 11.62
N ALA A 7 16.57 5.97 12.12
CA ALA A 7 15.31 5.72 11.43
C ALA A 7 14.13 6.37 12.15
N ILE A 8 14.21 6.51 13.48
CA ILE A 8 13.13 7.04 14.31
C ILE A 8 13.65 8.12 15.25
N THR A 9 12.90 9.21 15.35
CA THR A 9 13.08 10.19 16.42
C THR A 9 11.80 10.34 17.22
N VAL A 10 11.92 10.64 18.51
CA VAL A 10 10.78 10.93 19.38
C VAL A 10 11.04 12.23 20.12
N LYS A 11 10.11 13.17 20.00
CA LYS A 11 10.15 14.45 20.72
C LYS A 11 8.83 14.72 21.42
N GLU A 12 8.88 15.45 22.51
CA GLU A 12 7.66 16.01 23.08
C GLU A 12 7.25 17.26 22.27
N ILE A 13 5.96 17.39 22.00
CA ILE A 13 5.32 18.55 21.38
C ILE A 13 4.33 19.17 22.39
N GLU A 14 3.65 20.24 21.99
CA GLU A 14 2.73 20.96 22.87
C GLU A 14 1.63 20.05 23.48
N GLY A 15 1.24 20.35 24.72
CA GLY A 15 0.17 19.63 25.42
C GLY A 15 0.57 18.31 26.09
N GLY A 16 1.88 18.04 26.25
CA GLY A 16 2.37 16.80 26.85
C GLY A 16 2.21 15.59 25.94
N ILE A 17 2.16 15.82 24.62
CA ILE A 17 2.00 14.80 23.59
C ILE A 17 3.39 14.49 23.01
N ALA A 18 3.70 13.22 22.77
CA ALA A 18 4.90 12.84 22.04
C ALA A 18 4.62 12.77 20.53
N GLN A 19 5.60 13.13 19.72
CA GLN A 19 5.64 12.89 18.28
C GLN A 19 6.78 11.89 17.99
N LEU A 20 6.42 10.70 17.50
CA LEU A 20 7.36 9.73 16.92
C LEU A 20 7.38 9.92 15.41
N ASP A 21 8.53 10.24 14.87
CA ASP A 21 8.71 10.49 13.43
C ASP A 21 9.60 9.43 12.80
N PHE A 22 9.12 8.85 11.70
CA PHE A 22 9.92 7.98 10.84
C PHE A 22 10.67 8.84 9.81
N ASP A 23 12.00 8.80 9.88
CA ASP A 23 12.91 9.43 8.92
C ASP A 23 14.18 8.58 8.77
N LEU A 24 14.12 7.59 7.88
CA LEU A 24 15.25 6.73 7.58
C LEU A 24 16.37 7.53 6.89
N GLN A 25 17.40 7.85 7.66
CA GLN A 25 18.51 8.69 7.22
C GLN A 25 19.30 8.03 6.08
N GLY A 26 19.59 8.80 5.04
CA GLY A 26 20.30 8.33 3.85
C GLY A 26 19.40 7.57 2.84
N GLU A 27 18.14 7.31 3.17
CA GLU A 27 17.20 6.61 2.31
C GLU A 27 16.08 7.54 1.82
N SER A 28 15.55 7.25 0.63
CA SER A 28 14.46 8.03 0.03
C SER A 28 13.08 7.72 0.62
N VAL A 29 12.94 6.59 1.30
CA VAL A 29 11.67 6.09 1.85
C VAL A 29 11.90 5.44 3.21
N ASN A 30 10.85 5.43 4.04
CA ASN A 30 10.83 4.64 5.26
C ASN A 30 10.36 3.22 4.95
N LYS A 31 10.99 2.23 5.58
CA LYS A 31 10.70 0.80 5.44
C LYS A 31 11.03 0.06 6.73
N PHE A 32 10.31 -1.01 7.03
CA PHE A 32 10.64 -1.91 8.14
C PHE A 32 11.75 -2.88 7.75
N ASN A 33 12.99 -2.39 7.79
CA ASN A 33 14.20 -3.20 7.87
C ASN A 33 14.53 -3.52 9.33
N ARG A 34 15.54 -4.35 9.57
CA ARG A 34 15.96 -4.71 10.94
C ARG A 34 16.21 -3.48 11.84
N LEU A 35 16.93 -2.48 11.33
CA LEU A 35 17.24 -1.25 12.08
C LEU A 35 15.96 -0.55 12.56
N THR A 36 15.00 -0.35 11.67
CA THR A 36 13.76 0.38 11.98
C THR A 36 12.91 -0.37 13.02
N ILE A 37 12.89 -1.71 12.97
CA ILE A 37 12.20 -2.54 13.97
C ILE A 37 12.89 -2.42 15.35
N GLU A 38 14.22 -2.49 15.39
CA GLU A 38 15.01 -2.33 16.63
C GLU A 38 14.83 -0.93 17.23
N GLU A 39 14.86 0.12 16.41
CA GLU A 39 14.63 1.48 16.88
C GLU A 39 13.18 1.70 17.32
N LEU A 40 12.19 1.07 16.68
CA LEU A 40 10.79 1.16 17.10
C LEU A 40 10.61 0.54 18.49
N HIS A 41 11.27 -0.58 18.76
CA HIS A 41 11.29 -1.19 20.10
C HIS A 41 11.90 -0.22 21.13
N ALA A 42 13.10 0.31 20.86
CA ALA A 42 13.78 1.23 21.77
C ALA A 42 13.00 2.54 22.01
N ALA A 43 12.41 3.10 20.95
CA ALA A 43 11.55 4.28 21.03
C ALA A 43 10.29 4.01 21.86
N THR A 44 9.69 2.83 21.71
CA THR A 44 8.51 2.41 22.48
C THR A 44 8.85 2.24 23.97
N ASP A 45 10.00 1.65 24.29
CA ASP A 45 10.48 1.54 25.68
C ASP A 45 10.78 2.91 26.28
N ALA A 46 11.38 3.83 25.52
CA ALA A 46 11.63 5.21 25.94
C ALA A 46 10.32 5.96 26.21
N LEU A 47 9.28 5.74 25.40
CA LEU A 47 7.93 6.30 25.60
C LEU A 47 7.27 5.73 26.86
N LYS A 48 7.35 4.42 27.10
CA LYS A 48 6.83 3.78 28.32
C LYS A 48 7.49 4.30 29.59
N ALA A 49 8.76 4.70 29.52
CA ALA A 49 9.50 5.24 30.65
C ALA A 49 9.11 6.69 30.99
N GLN A 50 8.46 7.42 30.07
CA GLN A 50 8.03 8.80 30.34
C GLN A 50 6.84 8.83 31.29
N LYS A 51 6.90 9.72 32.28
CA LYS A 51 5.78 10.01 33.17
C LYS A 51 4.99 11.18 32.61
N ASN A 52 3.67 11.07 32.61
CA ASN A 52 2.70 12.13 32.27
C ASN A 52 2.48 12.43 30.77
N LEU A 53 2.96 11.60 29.83
CA LEU A 53 2.54 11.74 28.44
C LEU A 53 1.02 11.60 28.30
N LYS A 54 0.43 12.49 27.50
CA LYS A 54 -1.01 12.58 27.25
C LYS A 54 -1.43 11.96 25.91
N GLY A 55 -0.47 11.52 25.11
CA GLY A 55 -0.72 10.82 23.86
C GLY A 55 0.51 10.74 22.98
N LEU A 56 0.36 10.05 21.85
CA LEU A 56 1.40 9.88 20.83
C LEU A 56 0.84 10.14 19.43
N VAL A 57 1.51 11.00 18.68
CA VAL A 57 1.32 11.15 17.24
C VAL A 57 2.47 10.45 16.51
N ILE A 58 2.15 9.62 15.52
CA ILE A 58 3.13 8.96 14.65
C ILE A 58 3.12 9.63 13.27
N THR A 59 4.28 10.11 12.81
CA THR A 59 4.47 10.85 11.55
C THR A 59 5.57 10.24 10.67
N SER A 60 5.72 10.78 9.45
CA SER A 60 6.84 10.53 8.56
C SER A 60 7.35 11.86 7.98
N SER A 61 8.68 12.01 7.92
CA SER A 61 9.35 13.13 7.25
C SER A 61 9.70 12.85 5.77
N LYS A 62 9.24 11.73 5.20
CA LYS A 62 9.39 11.39 3.77
C LYS A 62 8.09 11.69 3.01
N ASP A 63 8.13 11.73 1.67
CA ASP A 63 6.92 11.87 0.83
C ASP A 63 5.92 10.71 1.02
N SER A 64 6.44 9.52 1.30
CA SER A 64 5.66 8.35 1.74
C SER A 64 5.55 8.31 3.27
N PHE A 65 4.58 7.59 3.80
CA PHE A 65 4.58 7.24 5.22
C PHE A 65 5.62 6.14 5.49
N ILE A 66 5.29 4.88 5.18
CA ILE A 66 6.18 3.71 5.23
C ILE A 66 5.76 2.75 4.11
N VAL A 67 6.67 2.38 3.22
CA VAL A 67 6.32 1.63 1.98
C VAL A 67 6.17 0.12 2.18
N GLY A 68 6.47 -0.39 3.38
CA GLY A 68 6.39 -1.81 3.73
C GLY A 68 7.65 -2.31 4.43
N ALA A 69 7.79 -3.63 4.49
CA ALA A 69 9.02 -4.28 4.94
C ALA A 69 10.11 -4.20 3.86
N ASP A 70 11.37 -4.36 4.27
CA ASP A 70 12.47 -4.43 3.32
C ASP A 70 12.54 -5.79 2.63
N ILE A 71 12.06 -5.86 1.38
CA ILE A 71 11.96 -7.13 0.64
C ILE A 71 13.36 -7.71 0.33
N THR A 72 14.43 -6.91 0.36
CA THR A 72 15.79 -7.45 0.18
C THR A 72 16.22 -8.35 1.34
N GLU A 73 15.62 -8.20 2.52
CA GLU A 73 15.88 -9.07 3.67
C GLU A 73 15.09 -10.39 3.60
N PHE A 74 14.04 -10.47 2.76
CA PHE A 74 13.14 -11.63 2.73
C PHE A 74 13.83 -12.91 2.25
N THR A 75 14.80 -12.81 1.35
CA THR A 75 15.54 -13.98 0.84
C THR A 75 16.30 -14.69 1.96
N GLU A 76 16.94 -13.92 2.85
CA GLU A 76 17.66 -14.48 4.00
C GLU A 76 16.69 -14.95 5.09
N LEU A 77 15.67 -14.15 5.38
CA LEU A 77 14.65 -14.50 6.37
C LEU A 77 13.95 -15.82 6.01
N PHE A 78 13.52 -15.98 4.76
CA PHE A 78 12.77 -17.17 4.32
C PHE A 78 13.66 -18.41 4.15
N ALA A 79 14.98 -18.26 4.17
CA ALA A 79 15.91 -19.38 4.16
C ALA A 79 15.93 -20.14 5.51
N GLY A 80 15.59 -19.47 6.62
CA GLY A 80 15.51 -20.07 7.96
C GLY A 80 14.46 -21.17 8.10
N SER A 81 14.44 -21.84 9.25
CA SER A 81 13.41 -22.84 9.58
C SER A 81 12.03 -22.20 9.72
N GLU A 82 10.96 -22.98 9.63
CA GLU A 82 9.60 -22.47 9.86
C GLU A 82 9.46 -21.99 11.32
N GLU A 83 10.10 -22.67 12.26
CA GLU A 83 10.14 -22.32 13.68
C GLU A 83 10.83 -20.97 13.92
N ASP A 84 11.96 -20.71 13.25
CA ASP A 84 12.67 -19.43 13.34
C ASP A 84 11.82 -18.29 12.77
N LEU A 85 11.15 -18.52 11.65
CA LEU A 85 10.24 -17.55 11.05
C LEU A 85 9.09 -17.19 12.00
N ILE A 86 8.47 -18.19 12.62
CA ILE A 86 7.41 -17.96 13.62
C ILE A 86 7.97 -17.16 14.80
N ALA A 87 9.11 -17.57 15.36
CA ALA A 87 9.70 -16.90 16.51
C ALA A 87 10.07 -15.43 16.22
N ASN A 88 10.65 -15.16 15.05
CA ASN A 88 11.00 -13.82 14.61
C ASN A 88 9.76 -12.95 14.37
N ASN A 89 8.72 -13.48 13.73
CA ASN A 89 7.46 -12.77 13.55
C ASN A 89 6.76 -12.46 14.88
N LEU A 90 6.77 -13.38 15.85
CA LEU A 90 6.23 -13.13 17.18
C LEU A 90 6.99 -12.01 17.91
N LYS A 91 8.33 -12.00 17.82
CA LYS A 91 9.16 -10.91 18.37
C LYS A 91 8.86 -9.57 17.72
N ALA A 92 8.75 -9.52 16.38
CA ALA A 92 8.39 -8.30 15.66
C ALA A 92 7.00 -7.81 16.08
N ASN A 93 6.00 -8.70 16.12
CA ASN A 93 4.64 -8.38 16.56
C ASN A 93 4.54 -7.88 18.00
N ALA A 94 5.42 -8.35 18.90
CA ALA A 94 5.47 -7.85 20.26
C ALA A 94 5.79 -6.34 20.30
N ILE A 95 6.53 -5.82 19.33
CA ILE A 95 6.86 -4.39 19.20
C ILE A 95 5.64 -3.59 18.76
N PHE A 96 4.93 -4.03 17.71
CA PHE A 96 3.68 -3.39 17.28
C PHE A 96 2.61 -3.44 18.37
N SER A 97 2.49 -4.58 19.06
CA SER A 97 1.60 -4.74 20.20
C SER A 97 2.00 -3.85 21.37
N ALA A 98 3.29 -3.63 21.60
CA ALA A 98 3.78 -2.71 22.63
C ALA A 98 3.41 -1.25 22.35
N VAL A 99 3.38 -0.83 21.08
CA VAL A 99 2.84 0.50 20.69
C VAL A 99 1.33 0.55 20.95
N GLU A 100 0.60 -0.50 20.56
CA GLU A 100 -0.84 -0.61 20.77
C GLU A 100 -1.22 -0.62 22.27
N ASP A 101 -0.37 -1.14 23.15
CA ASP A 101 -0.60 -1.24 24.60
C ASP A 101 -0.07 -0.02 25.38
N LEU A 102 0.36 1.07 24.73
CA LEU A 102 0.77 2.30 25.41
C LEU A 102 -0.38 2.88 26.26
N PRO A 103 -0.13 3.40 27.47
CA PRO A 103 -1.18 3.75 28.44
C PRO A 103 -1.89 5.09 28.15
N PHE A 104 -1.81 5.57 26.92
CA PHE A 104 -2.37 6.85 26.45
C PHE A 104 -2.84 6.71 24.99
N PRO A 105 -3.70 7.62 24.49
CA PRO A 105 -4.19 7.56 23.11
C PRO A 105 -3.07 7.74 22.07
N THR A 106 -3.16 6.97 20.99
CA THR A 106 -2.19 6.97 19.88
C THR A 106 -2.87 7.28 18.55
N VAL A 107 -2.27 8.14 17.73
CA VAL A 107 -2.81 8.55 16.43
C VAL A 107 -1.72 8.53 15.36
N THR A 108 -1.99 7.88 14.22
CA THR A 108 -1.09 7.94 13.06
C THR A 108 -1.52 9.04 12.09
N ALA A 109 -0.58 9.87 11.65
CA ALA A 109 -0.77 10.90 10.64
C ALA A 109 -0.16 10.44 9.30
N ILE A 110 -1.00 9.87 8.43
CA ILE A 110 -0.62 9.24 7.16
C ILE A 110 -0.53 10.30 6.06
N ASN A 111 0.68 10.79 5.81
CA ASN A 111 0.96 11.83 4.81
C ASN A 111 1.03 11.30 3.36
N GLY A 112 1.42 10.04 3.18
CA GLY A 112 1.64 9.45 1.86
C GLY A 112 1.37 7.95 1.80
N ILE A 113 2.14 7.23 0.99
CA ILE A 113 2.01 5.78 0.82
C ILE A 113 2.29 5.06 2.16
N ALA A 114 1.33 4.27 2.65
CA ALA A 114 1.50 3.34 3.77
C ALA A 114 1.06 1.93 3.33
N LEU A 115 2.02 1.07 2.99
CA LEU A 115 1.71 -0.27 2.45
C LEU A 115 2.33 -1.36 3.31
N GLY A 116 1.67 -2.52 3.33
CA GLY A 116 2.09 -3.70 4.06
C GLY A 116 2.40 -3.39 5.53
N GLY A 117 3.60 -3.74 5.99
CA GLY A 117 4.08 -3.41 7.34
C GLY A 117 3.93 -1.93 7.74
N GLY A 118 4.01 -1.01 6.77
CA GLY A 118 3.74 0.41 6.99
C GLY A 118 2.30 0.70 7.38
N PHE A 119 1.33 0.01 6.77
CA PHE A 119 -0.07 0.10 7.18
C PHE A 119 -0.34 -0.72 8.44
N GLU A 120 0.33 -1.85 8.66
CA GLU A 120 0.24 -2.60 9.92
C GLU A 120 0.67 -1.76 11.13
N MET A 121 1.66 -0.86 10.97
CA MET A 121 1.99 0.17 11.95
C MET A 121 0.81 1.11 12.22
N CYS A 122 0.17 1.62 11.17
CA CYS A 122 -1.02 2.48 11.32
C CYS A 122 -2.17 1.76 12.04
N LEU A 123 -2.34 0.46 11.79
CA LEU A 123 -3.39 -0.35 12.44
C LEU A 123 -3.10 -0.57 13.93
N ALA A 124 -1.82 -0.55 14.34
CA ALA A 124 -1.43 -0.68 15.74
C ALA A 124 -1.86 0.52 16.60
N THR A 125 -2.01 1.73 16.02
CA THR A 125 -2.50 2.90 16.77
C THR A 125 -4.02 2.89 16.96
N ASP A 126 -4.53 3.72 17.86
CA ASP A 126 -5.97 3.79 18.17
C ASP A 126 -6.73 4.48 17.03
N TYR A 127 -6.22 5.60 16.53
CA TYR A 127 -6.80 6.37 15.42
C TYR A 127 -5.79 6.63 14.29
N ARG A 128 -6.31 6.97 13.11
CA ARG A 128 -5.57 7.30 11.88
C ARG A 128 -6.19 8.50 11.17
N VAL A 129 -5.37 9.50 10.86
CA VAL A 129 -5.71 10.63 9.99
C VAL A 129 -4.90 10.51 8.70
N MET A 130 -5.51 10.77 7.54
CA MET A 130 -4.88 10.49 6.24
C MET A 130 -5.00 11.66 5.27
N ALA A 131 -3.95 11.92 4.48
CA ALA A 131 -4.00 12.91 3.40
C ALA A 131 -4.83 12.42 2.19
N PRO A 132 -5.52 13.29 1.44
CA PRO A 132 -6.35 12.90 0.29
C PRO A 132 -5.61 12.13 -0.82
N LYS A 133 -4.31 12.42 -0.98
CA LYS A 133 -3.44 11.79 -2.00
C LYS A 133 -2.71 10.55 -1.50
N ALA A 134 -2.74 10.29 -0.18
CA ALA A 134 -2.16 9.09 0.39
C ALA A 134 -2.88 7.83 -0.12
N LYS A 135 -2.21 6.69 0.01
CA LYS A 135 -2.82 5.37 -0.24
C LYS A 135 -2.38 4.39 0.83
N VAL A 136 -3.30 3.53 1.22
CA VAL A 136 -3.07 2.50 2.24
C VAL A 136 -3.46 1.11 1.74
N GLY A 137 -2.83 0.06 2.23
CA GLY A 137 -3.19 -1.31 1.83
C GLY A 137 -2.19 -2.38 2.25
N LEU A 138 -2.57 -3.63 1.99
CA LEU A 138 -1.82 -4.83 2.37
C LEU A 138 -1.54 -5.69 1.12
N PRO A 139 -0.51 -5.35 0.32
CA PRO A 139 -0.24 -5.98 -0.97
C PRO A 139 0.58 -7.29 -0.90
N GLU A 140 0.78 -7.84 0.29
CA GLU A 140 1.65 -9.01 0.57
C GLU A 140 1.36 -10.24 -0.29
N VAL A 141 0.10 -10.43 -0.71
CA VAL A 141 -0.29 -11.52 -1.61
C VAL A 141 0.40 -11.47 -2.97
N LYS A 142 0.88 -10.29 -3.40
CA LYS A 142 1.69 -10.14 -4.62
C LYS A 142 3.09 -10.74 -4.47
N LEU A 143 3.53 -10.98 -3.23
CA LEU A 143 4.79 -11.64 -2.89
C LEU A 143 4.59 -13.10 -2.46
N GLY A 144 3.37 -13.65 -2.62
CA GLY A 144 3.06 -15.04 -2.26
C GLY A 144 2.97 -15.30 -0.75
N ILE A 145 2.84 -14.24 0.04
CA ILE A 145 2.64 -14.26 1.48
C ILE A 145 1.38 -13.45 1.82
N PHE A 146 1.13 -13.16 3.09
CA PHE A 146 0.06 -12.27 3.54
C PHE A 146 0.60 -11.44 4.73
N PRO A 147 -0.17 -10.49 5.29
CA PRO A 147 0.31 -9.64 6.39
C PRO A 147 0.89 -10.44 7.57
N GLY A 148 2.00 -9.96 8.12
CA GLY A 148 2.78 -10.70 9.12
C GLY A 148 3.05 -9.94 10.42
N PHE A 149 2.65 -8.67 10.51
CA PHE A 149 2.76 -7.81 11.69
C PHE A 149 1.39 -7.48 12.30
N GLY A 150 0.47 -8.45 12.24
CA GLY A 150 -0.86 -8.37 12.82
C GLY A 150 -1.91 -7.79 11.86
N GLY A 151 -1.61 -7.63 10.57
CA GLY A 151 -2.54 -7.09 9.58
C GLY A 151 -3.79 -7.94 9.39
N THR A 152 -3.70 -9.28 9.39
CA THR A 152 -4.90 -10.14 9.32
C THR A 152 -5.70 -10.08 10.62
N VAL A 153 -5.03 -9.77 11.73
CA VAL A 153 -5.63 -9.62 13.05
C VAL A 153 -6.37 -8.29 13.18
N ARG A 154 -5.69 -7.16 13.00
CA ARG A 154 -6.22 -5.83 13.26
C ARG A 154 -7.21 -5.39 12.19
N LEU A 155 -6.90 -5.59 10.90
CA LEU A 155 -7.77 -5.12 9.83
C LEU A 155 -9.13 -5.81 9.87
N SER A 156 -9.16 -7.14 10.07
CA SER A 156 -10.42 -7.91 10.13
C SER A 156 -11.35 -7.50 11.28
N ARG A 157 -10.80 -6.91 12.35
CA ARG A 157 -11.56 -6.40 13.49
C ARG A 157 -12.01 -4.96 13.32
N LEU A 158 -11.24 -4.15 12.58
CA LEU A 158 -11.53 -2.73 12.34
C LEU A 158 -12.53 -2.49 11.21
N VAL A 159 -12.34 -3.15 10.07
CA VAL A 159 -13.14 -2.89 8.86
C VAL A 159 -14.16 -4.00 8.57
N GLY A 160 -14.19 -5.04 9.41
CA GLY A 160 -14.97 -6.25 9.21
C GLY A 160 -14.30 -7.25 8.27
N VAL A 161 -14.81 -8.50 8.29
CA VAL A 161 -14.20 -9.63 7.57
C VAL A 161 -14.21 -9.42 6.07
N ASP A 162 -15.34 -9.00 5.48
CA ASP A 162 -15.47 -8.91 4.02
C ASP A 162 -14.50 -7.88 3.42
N ASN A 163 -14.43 -6.68 4.02
CA ASN A 163 -13.50 -5.64 3.58
C ASN A 163 -12.05 -6.07 3.80
N ALA A 164 -11.73 -6.71 4.93
CA ALA A 164 -10.37 -7.19 5.19
C ALA A 164 -9.94 -8.26 4.18
N VAL A 165 -10.84 -9.20 3.84
CA VAL A 165 -10.60 -10.19 2.77
C VAL A 165 -10.36 -9.49 1.44
N GLU A 166 -11.20 -8.52 1.06
CA GLU A 166 -11.02 -7.78 -0.20
C GLU A 166 -9.66 -7.10 -0.28
N TRP A 167 -9.26 -6.42 0.80
CA TRP A 167 -8.00 -5.67 0.86
C TRP A 167 -6.79 -6.59 0.85
N ILE A 168 -6.78 -7.63 1.70
CA ILE A 168 -5.65 -8.54 1.86
C ILE A 168 -5.53 -9.46 0.65
N CYS A 169 -6.62 -10.13 0.24
CA CYS A 169 -6.58 -11.09 -0.86
C CYS A 169 -6.50 -10.42 -2.23
N GLY A 170 -7.00 -9.19 -2.36
CA GLY A 170 -6.87 -8.38 -3.57
C GLY A 170 -5.53 -7.67 -3.70
N GLY A 171 -4.82 -7.44 -2.59
CA GLY A 171 -3.58 -6.68 -2.55
C GLY A 171 -3.74 -5.27 -3.12
N SER A 172 -4.89 -4.64 -2.88
CA SER A 172 -5.25 -3.33 -3.43
C SER A 172 -4.59 -2.19 -2.66
N GLU A 173 -4.29 -1.11 -3.38
CA GLU A 173 -4.01 0.18 -2.77
C GLU A 173 -5.32 0.96 -2.68
N ASN A 174 -5.66 1.44 -1.49
CA ASN A 174 -6.92 2.11 -1.21
C ASN A 174 -6.67 3.61 -1.01
N ARG A 175 -7.43 4.42 -1.73
CA ARG A 175 -7.41 5.89 -1.59
C ARG A 175 -8.12 6.32 -0.30
N ALA A 176 -7.88 7.55 0.11
CA ALA A 176 -8.43 8.13 1.34
C ALA A 176 -9.97 8.03 1.45
N ASP A 177 -10.69 8.20 0.34
CA ASP A 177 -12.16 8.07 0.30
C ASP A 177 -12.65 6.64 0.60
N VAL A 178 -11.97 5.64 0.02
CA VAL A 178 -12.27 4.23 0.27
C VAL A 178 -11.89 3.86 1.70
N ALA A 179 -10.70 4.27 2.15
CA ALA A 179 -10.21 3.97 3.49
C ALA A 179 -11.08 4.59 4.60
N LEU A 180 -11.60 5.81 4.38
CA LEU A 180 -12.53 6.45 5.31
C LEU A 180 -13.87 5.71 5.33
N LYS A 181 -14.39 5.36 4.15
CA LYS A 181 -15.68 4.65 4.02
C LYS A 181 -15.67 3.27 4.68
N THR A 182 -14.55 2.54 4.60
CA THR A 182 -14.43 1.21 5.21
C THR A 182 -14.08 1.26 6.70
N GLY A 183 -13.80 2.44 7.27
CA GLY A 183 -13.35 2.60 8.66
C GLY A 183 -11.88 2.22 8.89
N ALA A 184 -11.10 2.10 7.80
CA ALA A 184 -9.66 1.84 7.86
C ALA A 184 -8.86 3.07 8.31
N VAL A 185 -9.39 4.27 8.05
CA VAL A 185 -8.94 5.54 8.63
C VAL A 185 -10.12 6.30 9.20
N ASP A 186 -9.85 7.20 10.14
CA ASP A 186 -10.87 7.86 10.96
C ASP A 186 -11.15 9.30 10.48
N ALA A 187 -10.19 9.94 9.81
CA ALA A 187 -10.35 11.27 9.21
C ALA A 187 -9.46 11.48 7.98
N VAL A 188 -9.90 12.38 7.09
CA VAL A 188 -9.13 12.81 5.90
C VAL A 188 -9.01 14.33 5.90
N VAL A 189 -7.77 14.84 5.88
CA VAL A 189 -7.47 16.28 5.90
C VAL A 189 -6.26 16.60 5.03
N GLU A 190 -6.14 17.84 4.57
CA GLU A 190 -4.97 18.27 3.79
C GLU A 190 -3.64 18.05 4.54
N PRO A 191 -2.53 17.77 3.83
CA PRO A 191 -1.26 17.39 4.44
C PRO A 191 -0.77 18.32 5.56
N GLU A 192 -0.97 19.62 5.40
CA GLU A 192 -0.52 20.65 6.35
C GLU A 192 -1.26 20.59 7.69
N LYS A 193 -2.43 19.96 7.72
CA LYS A 193 -3.31 19.84 8.90
C LYS A 193 -3.24 18.47 9.58
N LEU A 194 -2.41 17.54 9.10
CA LEU A 194 -2.38 16.17 9.60
C LEU A 194 -2.01 16.09 11.09
N VAL A 195 -0.94 16.77 11.50
CA VAL A 195 -0.48 16.77 12.89
C VAL A 195 -1.47 17.49 13.79
N GLU A 196 -2.01 18.63 13.35
CA GLU A 196 -3.05 19.38 14.06
C GLU A 196 -4.29 18.50 14.32
N ALA A 197 -4.78 17.81 13.28
CA ALA A 197 -5.92 16.91 13.39
C ALA A 197 -5.63 15.71 14.31
N ALA A 198 -4.41 15.15 14.26
CA ALA A 198 -4.02 14.05 15.13
C ALA A 198 -3.96 14.48 16.61
N VAL A 199 -3.40 15.66 16.90
CA VAL A 199 -3.40 16.27 18.24
C VAL A 199 -4.81 16.56 18.71
N ALA A 200 -5.69 17.06 17.85
CA ALA A 200 -7.09 17.31 18.18
C ALA A 200 -7.84 16.03 18.59
N ILE A 201 -7.59 14.90 17.91
CA ILE A 201 -8.15 13.59 18.29
C ILE A 201 -7.63 13.15 19.66
N ILE A 202 -6.33 13.29 19.94
CA ILE A 202 -5.75 12.99 21.26
C ILE A 202 -6.41 13.83 22.36
N ASN A 203 -6.58 15.12 22.12
CA ASN A 203 -7.24 16.01 23.09
C ASN A 203 -8.69 15.60 23.33
N GLN A 204 -9.44 15.24 22.29
CA GLN A 204 -10.80 14.70 22.44
C GLN A 204 -10.83 13.39 23.23
N CYS A 205 -9.81 12.53 23.11
CA CYS A 205 -9.68 11.34 23.93
C CYS A 205 -9.45 11.69 25.41
N ASN A 206 -8.53 12.63 25.68
CA ASN A 206 -8.21 13.08 27.03
C ASN A 206 -9.38 13.82 27.71
N GLU A 207 -10.25 14.45 26.94
CA GLU A 207 -11.51 15.05 27.40
C GLU A 207 -12.66 14.05 27.58
N GLY A 208 -12.45 12.77 27.24
CA GLY A 208 -13.48 11.72 27.31
C GLY A 208 -14.55 11.79 26.22
N LYS A 209 -14.33 12.58 25.16
CA LYS A 209 -15.24 12.65 24.00
C LYS A 209 -15.08 11.46 23.06
N LEU A 210 -13.86 10.92 22.98
CA LEU A 210 -13.52 9.73 22.21
C LEU A 210 -12.94 8.66 23.15
N ASP A 211 -13.47 7.46 23.07
CA ASP A 211 -13.02 6.33 23.89
C ASP A 211 -11.96 5.51 23.14
N TYR A 212 -10.70 5.89 23.33
CA TYR A 212 -9.57 5.20 22.70
C TYR A 212 -9.39 3.77 23.24
N GLU A 213 -9.81 3.50 24.48
CA GLU A 213 -9.69 2.17 25.11
C GLU A 213 -10.69 1.20 24.49
N ALA A 214 -11.94 1.63 24.27
CA ALA A 214 -12.93 0.82 23.53
C ALA A 214 -12.48 0.53 22.09
N ARG A 215 -11.88 1.53 21.40
CA ARG A 215 -11.33 1.35 20.05
C ARG A 215 -10.17 0.35 20.03
N ARG A 216 -9.33 0.37 21.05
CA ARG A 216 -8.23 -0.57 21.23
C ARG A 216 -8.73 -1.98 21.53
N GLU A 217 -9.71 -2.11 22.40
CA GLU A 217 -10.33 -3.39 22.75
C GLU A 217 -11.06 -4.03 21.55
N GLU A 218 -11.60 -3.24 20.62
CA GLU A 218 -12.12 -3.76 19.35
C GLU A 218 -11.05 -4.55 18.57
N LYS A 219 -9.82 -4.03 18.50
CA LYS A 219 -8.69 -4.69 17.83
C LYS A 219 -8.09 -5.84 18.63
N LYS A 220 -8.18 -5.78 19.97
CA LYS A 220 -7.66 -6.82 20.87
C LYS A 220 -8.62 -7.99 21.07
N GLY A 221 -9.91 -7.74 20.90
CA GLY A 221 -10.99 -8.68 21.12
C GLY A 221 -11.16 -9.70 19.99
N LYS A 222 -12.37 -10.28 19.94
CA LYS A 222 -12.78 -11.25 18.92
C LYS A 222 -13.50 -10.54 17.78
N ILE A 223 -13.59 -11.19 16.63
CA ILE A 223 -14.47 -10.74 15.55
C ILE A 223 -15.92 -10.74 16.07
N LYS A 224 -16.68 -9.68 15.78
CA LYS A 224 -18.04 -9.46 16.30
C LYS A 224 -19.12 -10.31 15.64
N LEU A 225 -18.81 -10.98 14.51
CA LEU A 225 -19.73 -11.87 13.81
C LEU A 225 -20.10 -13.08 14.68
N ASN A 226 -21.37 -13.47 14.65
CA ASN A 226 -21.79 -14.72 15.27
C ASN A 226 -21.26 -15.94 14.48
N ALA A 227 -21.41 -17.15 15.02
CA ALA A 227 -20.85 -18.35 14.41
C ALA A 227 -21.38 -18.63 12.99
N MET A 228 -22.67 -18.33 12.72
CA MET A 228 -23.29 -18.53 11.42
C MET A 228 -22.82 -17.48 10.40
N GLU A 229 -22.80 -16.21 10.79
CA GLU A 229 -22.29 -15.10 9.97
C GLU A 229 -20.81 -15.30 9.63
N SER A 230 -20.01 -15.67 10.62
CA SER A 230 -18.58 -15.97 10.45
C SER A 230 -18.37 -17.12 9.47
N MET A 231 -19.09 -18.24 9.64
CA MET A 231 -19.04 -19.36 8.70
C MET A 231 -19.41 -18.91 7.28
N MET A 232 -20.52 -18.19 7.11
CA MET A 232 -20.97 -17.70 5.80
C MET A 232 -19.92 -16.80 5.15
N ALA A 233 -19.42 -15.79 5.87
CA ALA A 233 -18.44 -14.82 5.36
C ALA A 233 -17.15 -15.52 4.88
N PHE A 234 -16.61 -16.43 5.68
CA PHE A 234 -15.36 -17.12 5.35
C PHE A 234 -15.52 -18.17 4.24
N GLU A 235 -16.60 -18.95 4.21
CA GLU A 235 -16.80 -19.96 3.16
C GLU A 235 -17.05 -19.32 1.79
N ILE A 236 -17.88 -18.27 1.71
CA ILE A 236 -18.11 -17.51 0.47
C ILE A 236 -16.81 -16.87 -0.02
N SER A 237 -16.08 -16.23 0.89
CA SER A 237 -14.78 -15.61 0.59
C SER A 237 -13.78 -16.61 0.02
N LYS A 238 -13.64 -17.79 0.64
CA LYS A 238 -12.73 -18.85 0.15
C LYS A 238 -13.12 -19.34 -1.23
N ALA A 239 -14.41 -19.54 -1.49
CA ALA A 239 -14.88 -20.00 -2.80
C ALA A 239 -14.61 -18.95 -3.88
N PHE A 240 -14.98 -17.69 -3.64
CA PHE A 240 -14.78 -16.60 -4.59
C PHE A 240 -13.30 -16.31 -4.87
N VAL A 241 -12.49 -16.14 -3.81
CA VAL A 241 -11.06 -15.88 -3.94
C VAL A 241 -10.34 -17.09 -4.53
N GLY A 242 -10.71 -18.32 -4.14
CA GLY A 242 -10.14 -19.54 -4.71
C GLY A 242 -10.42 -19.67 -6.21
N ALA A 243 -11.63 -19.33 -6.67
CA ALA A 243 -11.97 -19.33 -8.10
C ALA A 243 -11.15 -18.29 -8.88
N LYS A 244 -10.88 -17.12 -8.30
CA LYS A 244 -10.13 -16.03 -8.96
C LYS A 244 -8.61 -16.22 -8.92
N ALA A 245 -8.06 -16.66 -7.78
CA ALA A 245 -6.64 -16.90 -7.60
C ALA A 245 -6.18 -18.18 -8.32
N GLY A 246 -7.08 -19.17 -8.47
CA GLY A 246 -6.74 -20.47 -9.01
C GLY A 246 -5.90 -21.32 -8.04
N LYS A 247 -5.42 -22.46 -8.52
CA LYS A 247 -4.76 -23.48 -7.67
C LYS A 247 -3.32 -23.16 -7.27
N ASN A 248 -2.66 -22.26 -8.00
CA ASN A 248 -1.22 -22.04 -7.89
C ASN A 248 -0.83 -20.86 -6.99
N TYR A 249 -1.80 -20.10 -6.50
CA TYR A 249 -1.58 -18.95 -5.60
C TYR A 249 -2.21 -19.25 -4.24
N PRO A 250 -1.49 -19.91 -3.31
CA PRO A 250 -2.09 -20.36 -2.05
C PRO A 250 -2.33 -19.21 -1.06
N ALA A 251 -1.53 -18.14 -1.09
CA ALA A 251 -1.54 -17.10 -0.07
C ALA A 251 -2.89 -16.38 0.14
N PRO A 252 -3.65 -15.98 -0.90
CA PRO A 252 -4.97 -15.37 -0.72
C PRO A 252 -5.94 -16.28 0.05
N VAL A 253 -5.99 -17.57 -0.27
CA VAL A 253 -6.89 -18.52 0.40
C VAL A 253 -6.39 -18.86 1.80
N GLU A 254 -5.07 -18.94 1.99
CA GLU A 254 -4.49 -19.17 3.32
C GLU A 254 -4.76 -18.00 4.28
N ALA A 255 -4.69 -16.75 3.81
CA ALA A 255 -5.04 -15.58 4.60
C ALA A 255 -6.49 -15.66 5.13
N ILE A 256 -7.43 -16.12 4.30
CA ILE A 256 -8.83 -16.31 4.72
C ILE A 256 -8.95 -17.42 5.76
N LYS A 257 -8.25 -18.54 5.57
CA LYS A 257 -8.24 -19.65 6.55
C LYS A 257 -7.65 -19.23 7.89
N VAL A 258 -6.58 -18.44 7.87
CA VAL A 258 -5.94 -17.86 9.07
C VAL A 258 -6.93 -16.96 9.79
N MET A 259 -7.58 -16.04 9.06
CA MET A 259 -8.61 -15.17 9.64
C MET A 259 -9.79 -15.94 10.24
N GLN A 260 -10.28 -16.97 9.54
CA GLN A 260 -11.31 -17.87 10.03
C GLN A 260 -10.89 -18.56 11.33
N LYS A 261 -9.67 -19.07 11.37
CA LYS A 261 -9.14 -19.83 12.50
C LYS A 261 -8.93 -18.97 13.75
N HIS A 262 -8.60 -17.68 13.58
CA HIS A 262 -8.43 -16.75 14.69
C HIS A 262 -9.65 -15.86 14.99
N ALA A 263 -10.78 -16.07 14.32
CA ALA A 263 -11.96 -15.21 14.46
C ALA A 263 -12.47 -15.13 15.91
N GLY A 264 -12.45 -16.26 16.63
CA GLY A 264 -12.87 -16.36 18.02
C GLY A 264 -11.78 -16.10 19.07
N LEU A 265 -10.59 -15.65 18.65
CA LEU A 265 -9.42 -15.47 19.51
C LEU A 265 -9.15 -13.99 19.80
N THR A 266 -8.53 -13.71 20.96
CA THR A 266 -7.95 -12.39 21.27
C THR A 266 -6.67 -12.16 20.45
N ARG A 267 -6.20 -10.90 20.38
CA ARG A 267 -5.04 -10.49 19.57
C ARG A 267 -3.85 -11.42 19.70
N ASP A 268 -3.35 -11.66 20.90
CA ASP A 268 -2.08 -12.41 21.07
C ASP A 268 -2.19 -13.84 20.51
N LYS A 269 -3.33 -14.50 20.75
CA LYS A 269 -3.62 -15.82 20.18
C LYS A 269 -3.91 -15.78 18.69
N ALA A 270 -4.47 -14.68 18.18
CA ALA A 270 -4.66 -14.48 16.75
C ALA A 270 -3.33 -14.27 16.01
N ILE A 271 -2.39 -13.52 16.60
CA ILE A 271 -1.04 -13.31 16.08
C ILE A 271 -0.27 -14.64 16.04
N GLU A 272 -0.42 -15.52 17.05
CA GLU A 272 0.16 -16.88 16.98
C GLU A 272 -0.35 -17.68 15.77
N VAL A 273 -1.62 -17.51 15.39
CA VAL A 273 -2.21 -18.18 14.22
C VAL A 273 -1.73 -17.54 12.91
N GLU A 274 -1.65 -16.21 12.87
CA GLU A 274 -1.10 -15.44 11.73
C GLU A 274 0.36 -15.85 11.47
N ALA A 275 1.22 -15.83 12.50
CA ALA A 275 2.63 -16.16 12.38
C ALA A 275 2.87 -17.57 11.81
N LYS A 276 2.08 -18.57 12.24
CA LYS A 276 2.15 -19.95 11.72
C LYS A 276 1.75 -20.02 10.25
N GLY A 277 0.64 -19.37 9.87
CA GLY A 277 0.20 -19.33 8.48
C GLY A 277 1.19 -18.58 7.59
N PHE A 278 1.77 -17.49 8.09
CA PHE A 278 2.76 -16.68 7.38
C PHE A 278 4.00 -17.50 7.08
N ALA A 279 4.56 -18.17 8.10
CA ALA A 279 5.77 -18.98 7.96
C ALA A 279 5.56 -20.09 6.92
N LYS A 280 4.41 -20.78 6.98
CA LYS A 280 4.03 -21.77 5.96
C LYS A 280 4.00 -21.18 4.54
N MET A 281 3.48 -19.97 4.33
CA MET A 281 3.46 -19.32 3.01
C MET A 281 4.85 -18.88 2.57
N ALA A 282 5.65 -18.33 3.47
CA ALA A 282 7.02 -17.90 3.22
C ALA A 282 7.93 -19.05 2.74
N LYS A 283 7.68 -20.29 3.20
CA LYS A 283 8.41 -21.48 2.75
C LYS A 283 7.96 -22.04 1.39
N THR A 284 6.92 -21.48 0.77
CA THR A 284 6.46 -21.97 -0.53
C THR A 284 7.36 -21.51 -1.68
N ASN A 285 7.48 -22.36 -2.71
CA ASN A 285 8.17 -21.96 -3.94
C ASN A 285 7.50 -20.77 -4.64
N VAL A 286 6.18 -20.61 -4.46
CA VAL A 286 5.42 -19.49 -5.03
C VAL A 286 5.86 -18.17 -4.42
N ALA A 287 6.03 -18.11 -3.10
CA ALA A 287 6.58 -16.92 -2.43
C ALA A 287 7.99 -16.60 -2.92
N ALA A 288 8.88 -17.60 -2.99
CA ALA A 288 10.24 -17.41 -3.51
C ALA A 288 10.26 -16.85 -4.94
N CYS A 289 9.44 -17.41 -5.85
CA CYS A 289 9.35 -16.92 -7.23
C CYS A 289 8.78 -15.49 -7.32
N LEU A 290 7.73 -15.17 -6.55
CA LEU A 290 7.10 -13.84 -6.58
C LEU A 290 8.00 -12.76 -5.98
N VAL A 291 8.71 -13.07 -4.89
CA VAL A 291 9.78 -12.20 -4.36
C VAL A 291 10.88 -12.02 -5.40
N GLY A 292 11.30 -13.08 -6.09
CA GLY A 292 12.26 -12.99 -7.19
C GLY A 292 11.81 -12.08 -8.33
N LEU A 293 10.54 -12.14 -8.74
CA LEU A 293 9.97 -11.23 -9.74
C LEU A 293 10.01 -9.77 -9.27
N PHE A 294 9.72 -9.51 -8.00
CA PHE A 294 9.82 -8.17 -7.43
C PHE A 294 11.26 -7.64 -7.47
N LEU A 295 12.24 -8.43 -7.04
CA LEU A 295 13.65 -8.03 -7.06
C LEU A 295 14.14 -7.80 -8.49
N ASN A 296 13.72 -8.63 -9.45
CA ASN A 296 14.02 -8.43 -10.86
C ASN A 296 13.41 -7.12 -11.40
N ASP A 297 12.18 -6.77 -11.02
CA ASP A 297 11.56 -5.49 -11.38
C ASP A 297 12.33 -4.28 -10.80
N GLN A 298 12.84 -4.38 -9.56
CA GLN A 298 13.69 -3.33 -8.98
C GLN A 298 15.01 -3.17 -9.74
N GLU A 299 15.65 -4.28 -10.11
CA GLU A 299 16.89 -4.26 -10.90
C GLU A 299 16.64 -3.67 -12.30
N LEU A 300 15.54 -4.03 -12.95
CA LEU A 300 15.13 -3.43 -14.23
C LEU A 300 14.90 -1.94 -14.10
N LYS A 301 14.23 -1.46 -13.04
CA LYS A 301 14.03 -0.02 -12.79
C LYS A 301 15.34 0.71 -12.55
N LYS A 302 16.28 0.10 -11.84
CA LYS A 302 17.61 0.69 -11.61
C LYS A 302 18.38 0.85 -12.92
N LYS A 303 18.38 -0.19 -13.77
CA LYS A 303 18.97 -0.13 -15.11
C LYS A 303 18.27 0.90 -16.00
N ALA A 304 16.94 0.93 -15.98
CA ALA A 304 16.15 1.91 -16.72
C ALA A 304 16.49 3.35 -16.31
N LYS A 305 16.63 3.65 -15.02
CA LYS A 305 17.06 4.97 -14.53
C LYS A 305 18.48 5.35 -14.98
N ALA A 306 19.37 4.38 -15.17
CA ALA A 306 20.69 4.65 -15.72
C ALA A 306 20.59 5.01 -17.21
N TRP A 307 19.83 4.23 -17.99
CA TRP A 307 19.56 4.52 -19.40
C TRP A 307 18.83 5.85 -19.61
N GLU A 308 17.88 6.19 -18.73
CA GLU A 308 17.13 7.45 -18.78
C GLU A 308 18.04 8.69 -18.67
N LYS A 309 19.14 8.61 -17.90
CA LYS A 309 20.12 9.70 -17.79
C LYS A 309 20.93 9.92 -19.07
N GLU A 310 21.06 8.89 -19.89
CA GLU A 310 21.81 8.90 -21.15
C GLU A 310 20.89 9.12 -22.36
N ALA A 311 19.57 8.92 -22.19
CA ALA A 311 18.59 9.01 -23.26
C ALA A 311 18.30 10.47 -23.63
N SER A 312 18.10 10.70 -24.93
CA SER A 312 17.54 11.96 -25.43
C SER A 312 16.03 11.98 -25.24
N GLU A 313 15.48 13.15 -24.91
CA GLU A 313 14.03 13.36 -24.83
C GLU A 313 13.38 13.17 -26.22
N VAL A 314 12.27 12.43 -26.27
CA VAL A 314 11.44 12.30 -27.48
C VAL A 314 10.30 13.31 -27.39
N LYS A 315 10.42 14.42 -28.12
CA LYS A 315 9.44 15.50 -28.15
C LYS A 315 8.38 15.27 -29.22
N LEU A 316 8.76 14.66 -30.34
CA LEU A 316 7.84 14.25 -31.40
C LEU A 316 8.17 12.82 -31.85
N ALA A 317 7.19 11.93 -31.74
CA ALA A 317 7.27 10.57 -32.24
C ALA A 317 6.55 10.42 -33.60
N ALA A 318 6.85 9.35 -34.32
CA ALA A 318 6.03 8.90 -35.44
C ALA A 318 5.87 7.38 -35.43
N VAL A 319 4.77 6.89 -36.01
CA VAL A 319 4.52 5.47 -36.24
C VAL A 319 4.14 5.23 -37.70
N LEU A 320 4.78 4.23 -38.32
CA LEU A 320 4.49 3.83 -39.70
C LEU A 320 3.47 2.67 -39.73
N GLY A 321 2.31 2.95 -40.31
CA GLY A 321 1.14 2.09 -40.33
C GLY A 321 0.17 2.48 -39.22
N ALA A 322 -1.09 2.72 -39.58
CA ALA A 322 -2.16 3.19 -38.72
C ALA A 322 -3.19 2.09 -38.38
N GLY A 323 -2.91 0.83 -38.70
CA GLY A 323 -3.76 -0.30 -38.31
C GLY A 323 -3.88 -0.48 -36.79
N ILE A 324 -4.34 -1.66 -36.34
CA ILE A 324 -4.60 -1.91 -34.91
C ILE A 324 -3.37 -1.61 -34.03
N MET A 325 -2.16 -2.02 -34.44
CA MET A 325 -0.94 -1.72 -33.69
C MET A 325 -0.55 -0.24 -33.77
N GLY A 326 -0.64 0.36 -34.97
CA GLY A 326 -0.36 1.77 -35.19
C GLY A 326 -1.20 2.70 -34.32
N GLY A 327 -2.52 2.50 -34.34
CA GLY A 327 -3.44 3.22 -33.47
C GLY A 327 -3.18 2.99 -31.99
N GLY A 328 -2.75 1.78 -31.60
CA GLY A 328 -2.34 1.46 -30.23
C GLY A 328 -1.08 2.20 -29.77
N ILE A 329 -0.06 2.27 -30.63
CA ILE A 329 1.20 3.00 -30.38
C ILE A 329 0.91 4.51 -30.31
N ALA A 330 0.15 5.03 -31.28
CA ALA A 330 -0.28 6.42 -31.31
C ALA A 330 -1.04 6.82 -30.03
N TYR A 331 -1.99 5.98 -29.62
CA TYR A 331 -2.72 6.15 -28.37
C TYR A 331 -1.80 6.20 -27.14
N GLN A 332 -0.85 5.27 -27.01
CA GLN A 332 0.04 5.23 -25.84
C GLN A 332 0.97 6.43 -25.77
N SER A 333 1.56 6.82 -26.90
CA SER A 333 2.47 7.97 -27.00
C SER A 333 1.73 9.26 -26.60
N ALA A 334 0.60 9.54 -27.25
CA ALA A 334 -0.22 10.72 -26.97
C ALA A 334 -0.75 10.75 -25.53
N LEU A 335 -1.24 9.61 -25.02
CA LEU A 335 -1.75 9.51 -23.65
C LEU A 335 -0.68 9.82 -22.59
N LYS A 336 0.60 9.57 -22.91
CA LYS A 336 1.74 9.80 -22.04
C LYS A 336 2.40 11.16 -22.25
N GLY A 337 1.82 12.01 -23.10
CA GLY A 337 2.26 13.40 -23.31
C GLY A 337 3.31 13.57 -24.41
N THR A 338 3.52 12.56 -25.26
CA THR A 338 4.39 12.69 -26.44
C THR A 338 3.52 12.80 -27.69
N PRO A 339 3.50 13.96 -28.36
CA PRO A 339 2.86 14.12 -29.67
C PRO A 339 3.36 13.08 -30.67
N ILE A 340 2.47 12.58 -31.52
CA ILE A 340 2.81 11.52 -32.46
C ILE A 340 2.16 11.69 -33.83
N ILE A 341 2.97 11.50 -34.88
CA ILE A 341 2.51 11.42 -36.26
C ILE A 341 2.15 9.97 -36.60
N MET A 342 0.92 9.73 -37.01
CA MET A 342 0.46 8.40 -37.45
C MET A 342 0.33 8.38 -38.96
N LYS A 343 1.29 7.73 -39.64
CA LYS A 343 1.37 7.73 -41.10
C LYS A 343 0.88 6.41 -41.69
N ASP A 344 0.04 6.46 -42.72
CA ASP A 344 -0.37 5.27 -43.49
C ASP A 344 -0.20 5.49 -45.02
N ILE A 345 -0.57 4.50 -45.82
CA ILE A 345 -0.60 4.56 -47.29
C ILE A 345 -2.01 4.87 -47.83
N ASN A 346 -3.06 4.71 -47.03
CA ASN A 346 -4.44 5.04 -47.43
C ASN A 346 -5.28 5.58 -46.26
N GLN A 347 -6.40 6.23 -46.59
CA GLN A 347 -7.29 6.84 -45.60
C GLN A 347 -8.01 5.83 -44.71
N ASP A 348 -8.30 4.63 -45.22
CA ASP A 348 -8.99 3.59 -44.44
C ASP A 348 -8.12 3.09 -43.27
N GLY A 349 -6.80 2.99 -43.49
CA GLY A 349 -5.82 2.66 -42.46
C GLY A 349 -5.80 3.71 -41.36
N ILE A 350 -5.73 4.99 -41.73
CA ILE A 350 -5.80 6.12 -40.78
C ILE A 350 -7.11 6.08 -39.98
N ALA A 351 -8.25 5.90 -40.65
CA ALA A 351 -9.55 5.85 -39.99
C ALA A 351 -9.64 4.69 -38.99
N LEU A 352 -9.06 3.54 -39.31
CA LEU A 352 -8.99 2.39 -38.41
C LEU A 352 -8.15 2.70 -37.16
N GLY A 353 -7.00 3.35 -37.31
CA GLY A 353 -6.13 3.74 -36.19
C GLY A 353 -6.78 4.73 -35.25
N LEU A 354 -7.37 5.80 -35.81
CA LEU A 354 -8.09 6.81 -35.04
C LEU A 354 -9.28 6.20 -34.30
N LYS A 355 -9.98 5.25 -34.92
CA LYS A 355 -11.08 4.53 -34.28
C LYS A 355 -10.62 3.71 -33.07
N GLU A 356 -9.48 3.02 -33.16
CA GLU A 356 -8.93 2.26 -32.03
C GLU A 356 -8.45 3.18 -30.90
N ALA A 357 -7.74 4.27 -31.21
CA ALA A 357 -7.33 5.26 -30.22
C ALA A 357 -8.54 5.88 -29.49
N LYS A 358 -9.57 6.30 -30.24
CA LYS A 358 -10.82 6.82 -29.68
C LYS A 358 -11.49 5.81 -28.76
N LYS A 359 -11.62 4.55 -29.19
CA LYS A 359 -12.25 3.47 -28.41
C LYS A 359 -11.54 3.24 -27.07
N GLN A 360 -10.22 3.28 -27.03
CA GLN A 360 -9.47 3.12 -25.77
C GLN A 360 -9.68 4.31 -24.82
N LEU A 361 -9.72 5.54 -25.35
CA LEU A 361 -10.00 6.74 -24.57
C LEU A 361 -11.44 6.78 -24.04
N THR A 362 -12.43 6.47 -24.87
CA THR A 362 -13.84 6.38 -24.45
C THR A 362 -14.02 5.40 -23.28
N ARG A 363 -13.38 4.23 -23.33
CA ARG A 363 -13.41 3.26 -22.22
C ARG A 363 -12.87 3.81 -20.89
N ARG A 364 -11.96 4.78 -20.93
CA ARG A 364 -11.45 5.44 -19.71
C ARG A 364 -12.43 6.48 -19.20
N VAL A 365 -13.05 7.25 -20.10
CA VAL A 365 -14.11 8.21 -19.76
C VAL A 365 -15.31 7.50 -19.15
N ASP A 366 -15.79 6.41 -19.77
CA ASP A 366 -16.92 5.61 -19.27
C ASP A 366 -16.66 5.02 -17.88
N LYS A 367 -15.39 4.79 -17.54
CA LYS A 367 -14.95 4.28 -16.23
C LYS A 367 -14.61 5.39 -15.22
N GLY A 368 -14.84 6.66 -15.55
CA GLY A 368 -14.53 7.81 -14.71
C GLY A 368 -13.03 7.99 -14.43
N ARG A 369 -12.15 7.44 -15.29
CA ARG A 369 -10.68 7.53 -15.14
C ARG A 369 -10.07 8.68 -15.93
N MET A 370 -10.88 9.43 -16.66
CA MET A 370 -10.50 10.52 -17.55
C MET A 370 -11.75 11.36 -17.84
N ASP A 371 -11.61 12.68 -17.97
CA ASP A 371 -12.70 13.54 -18.42
C ASP A 371 -12.69 13.77 -19.94
N ALA A 372 -13.76 14.37 -20.46
CA ALA A 372 -13.93 14.60 -21.89
C ALA A 372 -12.92 15.61 -22.47
N GLY A 373 -12.46 16.59 -21.67
CA GLY A 373 -11.45 17.56 -22.09
C GLY A 373 -10.08 16.89 -22.25
N GLN A 374 -9.67 16.11 -21.25
CA GLN A 374 -8.46 15.29 -21.30
C GLN A 374 -8.45 14.33 -22.49
N MET A 375 -9.60 13.72 -22.81
CA MET A 375 -9.72 12.87 -23.99
C MET A 375 -9.46 13.65 -25.30
N ALA A 376 -9.98 14.87 -25.41
CA ALA A 376 -9.78 15.72 -26.57
C ALA A 376 -8.29 16.12 -26.73
N ASP A 377 -7.62 16.48 -25.63
CA ASP A 377 -6.20 16.83 -25.64
C ASP A 377 -5.32 15.67 -26.14
N VAL A 378 -5.62 14.44 -25.69
CA VAL A 378 -4.90 13.25 -26.15
C VAL A 378 -5.16 12.97 -27.63
N LEU A 379 -6.40 13.10 -28.10
CA LEU A 379 -6.72 12.91 -29.53
C LEU A 379 -6.04 13.96 -30.41
N ASN A 380 -5.99 15.22 -29.96
CA ASN A 380 -5.34 16.30 -30.70
C ASN A 380 -3.81 16.15 -30.77
N SER A 381 -3.23 15.33 -29.89
CA SER A 381 -1.80 15.01 -29.92
C SER A 381 -1.45 13.93 -30.95
N ILE A 382 -2.44 13.35 -31.66
CA ILE A 382 -2.24 12.38 -32.73
C ILE A 382 -2.47 13.06 -34.08
N THR A 383 -1.43 13.19 -34.89
CA THR A 383 -1.50 13.81 -36.23
C THR A 383 -1.54 12.74 -37.32
N PRO A 384 -2.70 12.48 -37.94
CA PRO A 384 -2.79 11.53 -39.05
C PRO A 384 -2.20 12.10 -40.35
N THR A 385 -1.44 11.31 -41.10
CA THR A 385 -0.89 11.74 -42.41
C THR A 385 -0.72 10.58 -43.39
N LEU A 386 -0.65 10.90 -44.68
CA LEU A 386 -0.32 9.95 -45.76
C LEU A 386 1.05 10.21 -46.39
N ASN A 387 1.75 11.26 -45.95
CA ASN A 387 3.01 11.71 -46.51
C ASN A 387 4.06 11.90 -45.40
N TYR A 388 5.27 12.29 -45.81
CA TYR A 388 6.41 12.48 -44.91
C TYR A 388 6.76 13.96 -44.69
N GLY A 389 5.88 14.90 -45.07
CA GLY A 389 6.15 16.34 -44.99
C GLY A 389 6.45 16.81 -43.56
N ASP A 390 5.76 16.24 -42.58
CA ASP A 390 5.87 16.61 -41.17
C ASP A 390 6.93 15.79 -40.40
N PHE A 391 7.72 14.95 -41.09
CA PHE A 391 8.68 14.05 -40.43
C PHE A 391 10.02 14.70 -40.08
N LYS A 392 10.26 15.93 -40.53
CA LYS A 392 11.56 16.60 -40.39
C LYS A 392 12.03 16.72 -38.94
N ASP A 393 11.09 16.97 -38.03
CA ASP A 393 11.37 17.23 -36.61
C ASP A 393 11.02 16.01 -35.72
N VAL A 394 10.86 14.81 -36.31
CA VAL A 394 10.57 13.59 -35.57
C VAL A 394 11.85 13.05 -34.93
N ASP A 395 11.82 12.87 -33.61
CA ASP A 395 12.95 12.35 -32.82
C ASP A 395 13.02 10.82 -32.86
N LEU A 396 11.87 10.14 -32.98
CA LEU A 396 11.77 8.68 -32.95
C LEU A 396 10.66 8.17 -33.89
N VAL A 397 11.00 7.21 -34.76
CA VAL A 397 10.06 6.52 -35.65
C VAL A 397 9.94 5.06 -35.24
N VAL A 398 8.71 4.57 -35.08
CA VAL A 398 8.36 3.15 -34.86
C VAL A 398 7.87 2.51 -36.13
#